data_AF-A0AAD6DAL1-F1
#
_entry.id   AF-A0AAD6DAL1-F1
#
_cell.length_a   1.000
_cell.length_b   1.000
_cell.length_c   1.000
_cell.angle_alpha   90.00
_cell.angle_beta   90.00
_cell.angle_gamma   90.00
#
_symmetry.space_group_name_H-M   'P 1'
#
loop_
_entity.id
_entity.type
_entity.pdbx_description
1 polymer ?
#
loop_
_entity_poly.entity_id
_entity_poly.type
_entity_poly.pdbx_seq_one_letter_code
_entity_poly.pdbx_strand_id
1 'polypeptide(L)'
;MCAAHNLDSVAQQMNSMGQVAKVAVIQLMSPIEILTSYISCSGTSSKQVYGGYYEAWNYQHACDVLAPSNIDMVPWTFSQLLFYSFAGINTGNSEIETMYAHDESYMKDIVALKKKKDNLKVFISVGGWDLGGEPFSDMVRFSGTRKAFINSATSFMEKHGFDGIDIDWEYPAASDRGGRDEDSKNFVTFLKELKAACGDHYQITTTLPSSYWYLKGFYIKFIEEGFIWKIWKMPRRAL
;
A
#
# COMPACT_ATOMS: atom_id res chain seq x y z
N MET A 1 -15.49 22.95 -13.20
CA MET A 1 -16.55 21.91 -13.18
C MET A 1 -15.85 20.57 -13.13
N CYS A 2 -15.73 19.96 -11.95
CA CYS A 2 -15.16 18.62 -11.82
C CYS A 2 -16.29 17.60 -12.04
N ALA A 3 -16.16 16.80 -13.08
CA ALA A 3 -17.18 15.85 -13.50
C ALA A 3 -17.03 14.52 -12.76
N ALA A 4 -18.11 14.08 -12.10
CA ALA A 4 -18.25 12.72 -11.59
C ALA A 4 -18.48 11.76 -12.77
N HIS A 5 -17.70 10.68 -12.86
CA HIS A 5 -17.82 9.70 -13.94
C HIS A 5 -17.80 8.26 -13.44
N ASN A 6 -18.60 7.44 -14.14
CA ASN A 6 -19.24 6.20 -13.71
C ASN A 6 -18.30 5.01 -13.38
N LEU A 7 -18.59 4.27 -12.30
CA LEU A 7 -17.74 3.23 -11.67
C LEU A 7 -18.09 1.79 -12.08
N ASP A 8 -19.11 1.58 -12.90
CA ASP A 8 -19.67 0.25 -13.20
C ASP A 8 -18.72 -0.69 -13.97
N SER A 9 -17.78 -0.18 -14.74
CA SER A 9 -16.93 -0.99 -15.63
C SER A 9 -15.84 -1.78 -14.90
N VAL A 10 -15.38 -1.30 -13.74
CA VAL A 10 -14.27 -1.94 -12.99
C VAL A 10 -14.74 -3.15 -12.20
N ALA A 11 -15.93 -3.07 -11.60
CA ALA A 11 -16.55 -4.20 -10.91
C ALA A 11 -16.81 -5.39 -11.86
N GLN A 12 -17.16 -5.10 -13.13
CA GLN A 12 -17.32 -6.13 -14.16
C GLN A 12 -16.00 -6.83 -14.51
N GLN A 13 -14.89 -6.11 -14.57
CA GLN A 13 -13.58 -6.67 -14.88
C GLN A 13 -13.07 -7.60 -13.76
N MET A 14 -13.27 -7.23 -12.49
CA MET A 14 -12.88 -8.05 -11.33
C MET A 14 -13.72 -9.34 -11.21
N ASN A 15 -15.02 -9.27 -11.51
CA ASN A 15 -15.89 -10.44 -11.55
C ASN A 15 -15.52 -11.42 -12.68
N SER A 16 -15.07 -10.92 -13.84
CA SER A 16 -14.67 -11.75 -14.98
C SER A 16 -13.41 -12.59 -14.72
N MET A 17 -12.59 -12.18 -13.73
CA MET A 17 -11.34 -12.86 -13.37
C MET A 17 -11.51 -13.88 -12.22
N GLY A 18 -12.72 -14.04 -11.66
CA GLY A 18 -12.99 -14.98 -10.57
C GLY A 18 -12.22 -14.69 -9.28
N GLN A 19 -11.71 -13.47 -9.09
CA GLN A 19 -10.89 -13.10 -7.93
C GLN A 19 -11.69 -12.33 -6.89
N VAL A 20 -11.60 -12.77 -5.64
CA VAL A 20 -12.24 -12.12 -4.49
C VAL A 20 -11.28 -11.04 -3.95
N ALA A 21 -11.62 -9.76 -4.17
CA ALA A 21 -10.96 -8.66 -3.48
C ALA A 21 -11.51 -8.57 -2.04
N LYS A 22 -10.62 -8.70 -1.05
CA LYS A 22 -10.97 -8.55 0.37
C LYS A 22 -10.88 -7.11 0.87
N VAL A 23 -10.24 -6.22 0.11
CA VAL A 23 -10.19 -4.76 0.34
C VAL A 23 -10.20 -4.06 -1.02
N ALA A 24 -11.11 -3.10 -1.21
CA ALA A 24 -11.09 -2.17 -2.34
C ALA A 24 -10.47 -0.85 -1.84
N VAL A 25 -9.41 -0.39 -2.49
CA VAL A 25 -8.79 0.90 -2.18
C VAL A 25 -9.01 1.84 -3.36
N ILE A 26 -9.58 3.00 -3.04
CA ILE A 26 -9.71 4.10 -3.97
C ILE A 26 -8.42 4.90 -3.88
N GLN A 27 -7.68 4.95 -4.99
CA GLN A 27 -6.61 5.92 -5.12
C GLN A 27 -7.24 7.30 -5.20
N LEU A 28 -6.96 8.12 -4.19
CA LEU A 28 -7.49 9.46 -4.01
C LEU A 28 -6.93 10.36 -5.13
N MET A 29 -7.79 10.86 -6.02
CA MET A 29 -7.45 11.91 -6.99
C MET A 29 -7.84 13.32 -6.47
N SER A 30 -8.27 13.40 -5.21
CA SER A 30 -8.57 14.61 -4.46
C SER A 30 -8.37 14.30 -2.96
N PRO A 31 -8.22 15.31 -2.08
CA PRO A 31 -7.78 15.09 -0.70
C PRO A 31 -8.70 14.16 0.09
N ILE A 32 -9.99 14.10 -0.25
CA ILE A 32 -11.00 13.22 0.34
C ILE A 32 -12.11 12.98 -0.68
N GLU A 33 -12.24 11.76 -1.20
CA GLU A 33 -13.50 11.25 -1.76
C GLU A 33 -13.75 9.82 -1.27
N ILE A 34 -14.83 9.63 -0.49
CA ILE A 34 -15.33 8.30 -0.11
C ILE A 34 -16.27 7.85 -1.22
N LEU A 35 -15.81 6.93 -2.08
CA LEU A 35 -16.68 6.20 -2.99
C LEU A 35 -16.90 4.77 -2.47
N THR A 36 -18.13 4.31 -2.51
CA THR A 36 -18.52 2.96 -2.13
C THR A 36 -18.37 2.06 -3.36
N SER A 37 -17.65 0.95 -3.25
CA SER A 37 -17.73 -0.12 -4.25
C SER A 37 -18.45 -1.32 -3.63
N TYR A 38 -19.47 -1.79 -4.34
CA TYR A 38 -20.24 -2.98 -3.99
C TYR A 38 -19.56 -4.19 -4.63
N ILE A 39 -19.10 -5.12 -3.81
CA ILE A 39 -18.78 -6.48 -4.25
C ILE A 39 -19.75 -7.40 -3.51
N SER A 40 -20.86 -7.71 -4.15
CA SER A 40 -21.76 -8.78 -3.70
C SER A 40 -21.29 -10.09 -4.31
N CYS A 41 -20.88 -11.03 -3.48
CA CYS A 41 -20.86 -12.45 -3.79
C CYS A 41 -21.74 -13.17 -2.79
N SER A 42 -22.41 -14.23 -3.25
CA SER A 42 -23.44 -15.03 -2.56
C SER A 42 -22.92 -15.87 -1.39
N GLY A 43 -22.16 -15.26 -0.48
CA GLY A 43 -21.67 -15.85 0.76
C GLY A 43 -21.94 -14.91 1.92
N THR A 44 -22.30 -15.47 3.07
CA THR A 44 -22.72 -14.72 4.26
C THR A 44 -21.60 -13.78 4.75
N SER A 45 -21.80 -12.48 4.54
CA SER A 45 -21.14 -11.32 5.18
C SER A 45 -19.60 -11.31 5.21
N SER A 46 -18.95 -10.78 4.16
CA SER A 46 -17.60 -10.21 4.33
C SER A 46 -17.71 -8.87 5.09
N LYS A 47 -17.11 -8.77 6.27
CA LYS A 47 -16.99 -7.49 6.99
C LYS A 47 -16.14 -6.55 6.14
N GLN A 48 -16.72 -5.46 5.63
CA GLN A 48 -16.04 -4.49 4.79
C GLN A 48 -14.92 -3.80 5.58
N VAL A 49 -13.73 -3.71 5.00
CA VAL A 49 -12.58 -2.99 5.55
C VAL A 49 -12.30 -1.79 4.66
N TYR A 50 -12.23 -0.61 5.25
CA TYR A 50 -11.90 0.62 4.54
C TYR A 50 -10.47 1.03 4.89
N GLY A 51 -9.71 1.36 3.85
CA GLY A 51 -8.33 1.80 3.90
C GLY A 51 -8.14 3.10 3.14
N GLY A 52 -7.30 4.01 3.65
CA GLY A 52 -6.97 5.26 2.97
C GLY A 52 -5.47 5.54 2.99
N TYR A 53 -4.97 6.13 1.91
CA TYR A 53 -3.56 6.55 1.78
C TYR A 53 -3.45 8.03 2.16
N TYR A 54 -2.50 8.36 3.01
CA TYR A 54 -2.10 9.74 3.31
C TYR A 54 -0.83 10.07 2.54
N GLU A 55 -0.89 11.08 1.69
CA GLU A 55 0.24 11.56 0.89
C GLU A 55 1.15 12.44 1.74
N ALA A 56 2.35 11.96 2.05
CA ALA A 56 3.36 12.68 2.83
C ALA A 56 3.81 13.98 2.16
N TRP A 57 3.69 14.08 0.84
CA TRP A 57 3.99 15.28 0.05
C TRP A 57 2.81 16.25 -0.05
N ASN A 58 1.68 16.00 0.61
CA ASN A 58 0.49 16.86 0.50
C ASN A 58 0.77 18.34 0.86
N TYR A 59 1.76 18.62 1.73
CA TYR A 59 2.21 19.98 2.05
C TYR A 59 2.76 20.77 0.84
N GLN A 60 3.08 20.08 -0.26
CA GLN A 60 3.59 20.66 -1.49
C GLN A 60 2.45 21.10 -2.43
N HIS A 61 1.19 20.75 -2.13
CA HIS A 61 0.05 21.11 -2.98
C HIS A 61 -0.26 22.61 -2.89
N ALA A 62 -0.74 23.18 -3.99
CA ALA A 62 -1.11 24.60 -4.05
C ALA A 62 -2.40 24.91 -3.26
N CYS A 63 -3.29 23.92 -3.12
CA CYS A 63 -4.51 23.99 -2.32
C CYS A 63 -4.80 22.62 -1.69
N ASP A 64 -5.79 22.58 -0.79
CA ASP A 64 -6.19 21.39 -0.05
C ASP A 64 -5.05 20.69 0.70
N VAL A 65 -4.19 21.52 1.32
CA VAL A 65 -3.15 21.06 2.23
C VAL A 65 -3.79 20.63 3.54
N LEU A 66 -3.59 19.36 3.90
CA LEU A 66 -4.10 18.67 5.07
C LEU A 66 -2.92 18.07 5.85
N ALA A 67 -2.55 18.72 6.95
CA ALA A 67 -1.61 18.13 7.91
C ALA A 67 -2.21 16.87 8.57
N PRO A 68 -1.40 15.86 8.96
CA PRO A 68 -1.94 14.62 9.51
C PRO A 68 -2.76 14.84 10.79
N SER A 69 -2.35 15.80 11.62
CA SER A 69 -3.04 16.17 12.86
C SER A 69 -4.46 16.72 12.64
N ASN A 70 -4.73 17.25 11.45
CA ASN A 70 -6.01 17.83 11.03
C ASN A 70 -6.94 16.84 10.31
N ILE A 71 -6.52 15.59 10.12
CA ILE A 71 -7.41 14.57 9.54
C ILE A 71 -8.61 14.38 10.47
N ASP A 72 -9.80 14.70 9.97
CA ASP A 72 -11.05 14.43 10.67
C ASP A 72 -11.34 12.93 10.61
N MET A 73 -11.33 12.28 11.78
CA MET A 73 -11.58 10.85 11.93
C MET A 73 -13.07 10.50 12.06
N VAL A 74 -13.97 11.49 12.11
CA VAL A 74 -15.42 11.26 12.25
C VAL A 74 -16.03 10.57 11.02
N PRO A 75 -15.73 10.98 9.76
CA PRO A 75 -16.19 10.27 8.56
C PRO A 75 -15.57 8.88 8.40
N TRP A 76 -14.44 8.62 9.08
CA TRP A 76 -13.69 7.37 9.04
C TRP A 76 -14.28 6.31 9.97
N THR A 77 -15.60 6.38 10.21
CA THR A 77 -16.28 5.52 11.18
C THR A 77 -16.09 4.04 10.86
N PHE A 78 -15.88 3.71 9.58
CA PHE A 78 -15.63 2.36 9.07
C PHE A 78 -14.18 2.06 8.65
N SER A 79 -13.31 3.06 8.56
CA SER A 79 -11.91 2.88 8.16
C SER A 79 -11.07 2.36 9.30
N GLN A 80 -10.43 1.23 9.01
CA GLN A 80 -9.61 0.48 9.96
C GLN A 80 -8.12 0.58 9.62
N LEU A 81 -7.78 0.92 8.36
CA LEU A 81 -6.39 0.98 7.88
C LEU A 81 -6.07 2.38 7.34
N LEU A 82 -4.96 2.96 7.78
CA LEU A 82 -4.43 4.23 7.26
C LEU A 82 -2.97 4.02 6.84
N PHE A 83 -2.65 4.35 5.59
CA PHE A 83 -1.33 4.11 4.99
C PHE A 83 -0.57 5.44 4.85
N TYR A 84 0.52 5.61 5.60
CA TYR A 84 1.44 6.72 5.40
C TYR A 84 2.27 6.48 4.14
N SER A 85 2.20 7.39 3.18
CA SER A 85 2.71 7.17 1.82
C SER A 85 3.66 8.29 1.44
N PHE A 86 4.93 8.05 1.09
CA PHE A 86 5.62 6.76 1.05
C PHE A 86 6.96 6.86 1.77
N ALA A 87 7.43 5.72 2.27
CA ALA A 87 8.86 5.50 2.48
C ALA A 87 9.49 4.90 1.22
N GLY A 88 10.80 5.11 1.09
CA GLY A 88 11.62 4.66 -0.03
C GLY A 88 12.50 3.46 0.33
N ILE A 89 13.31 3.05 -0.65
CA ILE A 89 14.37 2.05 -0.50
C ILE A 89 15.67 2.72 -0.89
N ASN A 90 16.60 2.78 0.05
CA ASN A 90 17.93 3.30 -0.21
C ASN A 90 18.69 2.33 -1.13
N THR A 91 19.05 2.78 -2.32
CA THR A 91 19.70 1.93 -3.33
C THR A 91 21.15 1.57 -3.00
N GLY A 92 21.77 2.27 -2.04
CA GLY A 92 23.14 2.01 -1.60
C GLY A 92 23.27 0.86 -0.60
N ASN A 93 22.24 0.62 0.22
CA ASN A 93 22.29 -0.39 1.29
C ASN A 93 21.02 -1.27 1.41
N SER A 94 20.01 -1.05 0.55
CA SER A 94 18.72 -1.75 0.58
C SER A 94 17.90 -1.54 1.86
N GLU A 95 18.15 -0.48 2.63
CA GLU A 95 17.37 -0.16 3.83
C GLU A 95 16.16 0.72 3.50
N ILE A 96 15.13 0.66 4.34
CA ILE A 96 14.01 1.61 4.27
C ILE A 96 14.50 3.04 4.58
N GLU A 97 13.99 4.04 3.85
CA GLU A 97 14.33 5.45 4.10
C GLU A 97 13.12 6.39 4.00
N THR A 98 13.22 7.55 4.66
CA THR A 98 12.26 8.65 4.51
C THR A 98 12.45 9.34 3.16
N MET A 99 11.37 9.80 2.54
CA MET A 99 11.39 10.44 1.22
C MET A 99 11.17 11.95 1.29
N TYR A 100 10.56 12.47 2.36
CA TYR A 100 10.11 13.86 2.44
C TYR A 100 10.61 14.57 3.68
N ALA A 101 10.78 15.89 3.57
CA ALA A 101 11.39 16.73 4.62
C ALA A 101 10.63 16.71 5.96
N HIS A 102 9.33 16.43 5.93
CA HIS A 102 8.45 16.44 7.11
C HIS A 102 8.15 15.05 7.67
N ASP A 103 8.73 13.98 7.12
CA ASP A 103 8.38 12.59 7.44
C ASP A 103 8.42 12.30 8.94
N GLU A 104 9.50 12.67 9.63
CA GLU A 104 9.63 12.44 11.08
C GLU A 104 8.47 13.04 11.89
N SER A 105 8.07 14.28 11.57
CA SER A 105 6.94 14.94 12.23
C SER A 105 5.59 14.34 11.81
N TYR A 106 5.40 14.05 10.53
CA TYR A 106 4.11 13.61 10.01
C TYR A 106 3.80 12.16 10.37
N MET A 107 4.81 11.29 10.41
CA MET A 107 4.67 9.93 10.92
C MET A 107 4.27 9.92 12.40
N LYS A 108 4.85 10.81 13.21
CA LYS A 108 4.43 10.95 14.61
C LYS A 108 2.96 11.37 14.72
N ASP A 109 2.54 12.35 13.94
CA ASP A 109 1.17 12.87 13.98
C ASP A 109 0.15 11.85 13.45
N ILE A 110 0.46 11.14 12.36
CA ILE A 110 -0.45 10.15 11.78
C ILE A 110 -0.63 8.93 12.70
N VAL A 111 0.45 8.47 13.34
CA VAL A 111 0.39 7.37 14.32
C VAL A 111 -0.38 7.81 15.57
N ALA A 112 -0.29 9.08 15.96
CA ALA A 112 -1.04 9.62 17.10
C ALA A 112 -2.56 9.61 16.86
N LEU A 113 -3.04 9.53 15.61
CA LEU A 113 -4.48 9.44 15.29
C LEU A 113 -5.12 8.16 15.84
N LYS A 114 -4.33 7.13 16.16
CA LYS A 114 -4.80 5.94 16.88
C LYS A 114 -5.43 6.27 18.23
N LYS A 115 -5.06 7.38 18.85
CA LYS A 115 -5.67 7.86 20.11
C LYS A 115 -7.05 8.49 19.90
N LYS A 116 -7.38 8.89 18.67
CA LYS A 116 -8.67 9.51 18.31
C LYS A 116 -9.70 8.49 17.81
N LYS A 117 -9.25 7.31 17.36
CA LYS A 117 -10.11 6.29 16.74
C LYS A 117 -9.70 4.89 17.19
N ASP A 118 -10.57 4.27 17.98
CA ASP A 118 -10.39 2.88 18.38
C ASP A 118 -10.31 1.95 17.17
N ASN A 119 -9.43 0.95 17.26
CA ASN A 119 -9.13 -0.04 16.22
C ASN A 119 -8.52 0.51 14.91
N LEU A 120 -8.13 1.79 14.86
CA LEU A 120 -7.34 2.30 13.75
C LEU A 120 -5.95 1.64 13.75
N LYS A 121 -5.57 1.09 12.60
CA LYS A 121 -4.25 0.55 12.31
C LYS A 121 -3.56 1.46 11.31
N VAL A 122 -2.33 1.85 11.63
CA VAL A 122 -1.55 2.75 10.80
C VAL A 122 -0.36 2.00 10.22
N PHE A 123 -0.22 2.03 8.90
CA PHE A 123 0.80 1.32 8.15
C PHE A 123 1.77 2.31 7.52
N ILE A 124 3.04 1.92 7.41
CA ILE A 124 3.97 2.58 6.51
C ILE A 124 3.86 1.93 5.13
N SER A 125 3.57 2.69 4.09
CA SER A 125 3.61 2.20 2.71
C SER A 125 4.96 2.52 2.09
N VAL A 126 5.63 1.49 1.56
CA VAL A 126 6.92 1.59 0.90
C VAL A 126 6.71 1.49 -0.59
N GLY A 127 7.24 2.44 -1.35
CA GLY A 127 7.17 2.41 -2.81
C GLY A 127 6.38 3.55 -3.41
N GLY A 128 5.36 3.17 -4.18
CA GLY A 128 4.62 4.08 -5.04
C GLY A 128 5.35 4.35 -6.35
N TRP A 129 4.67 5.09 -7.23
CA TRP A 129 5.14 5.26 -8.61
C TRP A 129 6.42 6.04 -8.76
N ASP A 130 6.62 7.05 -7.93
CA ASP A 130 7.74 7.97 -8.07
C ASP A 130 9.06 7.32 -7.64
N LEU A 131 9.02 6.28 -6.79
CA LEU A 131 10.19 5.46 -6.46
C LEU A 131 10.69 4.66 -7.68
N GLY A 132 9.79 4.28 -8.60
CA GLY A 132 10.10 3.33 -9.67
C GLY A 132 10.14 1.87 -9.20
N GLY A 133 10.31 0.94 -10.15
CA GLY A 133 10.36 -0.49 -9.86
C GLY A 133 11.78 -1.05 -9.64
N GLU A 134 12.81 -0.39 -10.16
CA GLU A 134 14.21 -0.84 -10.06
C GLU A 134 14.71 -0.97 -8.61
N PRO A 135 14.46 -0.01 -7.68
CA PRO A 135 14.91 -0.16 -6.29
C PRO A 135 14.34 -1.40 -5.61
N PHE A 136 13.09 -1.76 -5.90
CA PHE A 136 12.51 -3.02 -5.44
C PHE A 136 13.16 -4.22 -6.08
N SER A 137 13.34 -4.23 -7.40
CA SER A 137 13.95 -5.34 -8.13
C SER A 137 15.36 -5.64 -7.58
N ASP A 138 16.16 -4.61 -7.30
CA ASP A 138 17.48 -4.75 -6.68
C ASP A 138 17.40 -5.26 -5.24
N MET A 139 16.51 -4.70 -4.42
CA MET A 139 16.35 -5.11 -3.03
C MET A 139 15.93 -6.57 -2.89
N VAL A 140 15.00 -7.06 -3.73
CA VAL A 140 14.51 -8.44 -3.62
C VAL A 140 15.49 -9.49 -4.20
N ARG A 141 16.46 -9.05 -5.00
CA ARG A 141 17.32 -9.92 -5.82
C ARG A 141 18.16 -10.90 -5.02
N PHE A 142 18.72 -10.45 -3.89
CA PHE A 142 19.63 -11.26 -3.07
C PHE A 142 19.11 -11.43 -1.64
N SER A 143 19.43 -12.55 -1.00
CA SER A 143 19.03 -12.78 0.39
C SER A 143 19.60 -11.74 1.35
N GLY A 144 20.82 -11.25 1.09
CA GLY A 144 21.47 -10.21 1.87
C GLY A 144 20.72 -8.87 1.81
N THR A 145 20.31 -8.44 0.62
CA THR A 145 19.59 -7.17 0.41
C THR A 145 18.17 -7.25 0.98
N ARG A 146 17.48 -8.38 0.81
CA ARG A 146 16.19 -8.64 1.46
C ARG A 146 16.29 -8.56 2.98
N LYS A 147 17.32 -9.20 3.56
CA LYS A 147 17.55 -9.18 5.00
C LYS A 147 17.82 -7.76 5.52
N ALA A 148 18.62 -6.97 4.80
CA ALA A 148 18.88 -5.57 5.15
C ALA A 148 17.59 -4.74 5.17
N PHE A 149 16.76 -4.87 4.14
CA PHE A 149 15.46 -4.23 4.09
C PHE A 149 14.55 -4.67 5.25
N ILE A 150 14.39 -5.99 5.45
CA ILE A 150 13.49 -6.53 6.48
C ILE A 150 13.89 -6.07 7.88
N ASN A 151 15.19 -6.08 8.19
CA ASN A 151 15.69 -5.65 9.48
C ASN A 151 15.46 -4.15 9.72
N SER A 152 15.79 -3.32 8.72
CA SER A 152 15.59 -1.88 8.80
C SER A 152 14.10 -1.51 8.84
N ALA A 153 13.25 -2.16 8.04
CA ALA A 153 11.80 -1.98 8.05
C ALA A 153 11.17 -2.34 9.40
N THR A 154 11.58 -3.45 10.02
CA THR A 154 11.08 -3.84 11.35
C THR A 154 11.48 -2.80 12.41
N SER A 155 12.73 -2.33 12.36
CA SER A 155 13.24 -1.30 13.27
C SER A 155 12.54 0.05 13.05
N PHE A 156 12.22 0.39 11.80
CA PHE A 156 11.49 1.59 11.42
C PHE A 156 10.05 1.55 11.94
N MET A 157 9.34 0.43 11.76
CA MET A 157 7.99 0.24 12.29
C MET A 157 7.97 0.37 13.82
N GLU A 158 8.95 -0.22 14.51
CA GLU A 158 9.09 -0.11 15.96
C GLU A 158 9.34 1.33 16.41
N LYS A 159 10.32 2.00 15.80
CA LYS A 159 10.69 3.40 16.11
C LYS A 159 9.51 4.36 15.98
N HIS A 160 8.73 4.20 14.92
CA HIS A 160 7.65 5.14 14.57
C HIS A 160 6.27 4.71 15.10
N GLY A 161 6.14 3.47 15.61
CA GLY A 161 4.90 2.97 16.19
C GLY A 161 3.83 2.56 15.17
N PHE A 162 4.25 2.09 13.99
CA PHE A 162 3.36 1.54 12.97
C PHE A 162 2.80 0.16 13.39
N ASP A 163 1.59 -0.16 12.95
CA ASP A 163 0.96 -1.48 13.15
C ASP A 163 1.30 -2.47 12.03
N GLY A 164 1.95 -2.01 10.96
CA GLY A 164 2.27 -2.83 9.81
C GLY A 164 2.96 -2.08 8.69
N ILE A 165 3.27 -2.83 7.64
CA ILE A 165 3.91 -2.35 6.42
C ILE A 165 3.07 -2.72 5.20
N ASP A 166 2.95 -1.78 4.28
CA ASP A 166 2.38 -1.98 2.96
C ASP A 166 3.48 -1.93 1.90
N ILE A 167 3.48 -2.90 0.99
CA ILE A 167 4.43 -2.95 -0.13
C ILE A 167 3.71 -2.54 -1.41
N ASP A 168 3.98 -1.33 -1.91
CA ASP A 168 3.45 -0.77 -3.16
C ASP A 168 4.54 -0.76 -4.25
N TRP A 169 4.92 -1.97 -4.70
CA TRP A 169 5.88 -2.14 -5.79
C TRP A 169 5.19 -2.05 -7.15
N GLU A 170 5.56 -1.04 -7.95
CA GLU A 170 5.03 -0.79 -9.29
C GLU A 170 6.07 -0.93 -10.41
N TYR A 171 6.31 -2.11 -10.99
CA TYR A 171 5.73 -3.43 -10.70
C TYR A 171 6.79 -4.54 -10.91
N PRO A 172 6.69 -5.69 -10.21
CA PRO A 172 7.58 -6.83 -10.45
C PRO A 172 7.51 -7.30 -11.90
N ALA A 173 8.66 -7.60 -12.49
CA ALA A 173 8.83 -8.07 -13.87
C ALA A 173 8.35 -7.10 -14.97
N ALA A 174 7.99 -5.87 -14.62
CA ALA A 174 7.65 -4.83 -15.59
C ALA A 174 8.92 -4.13 -16.08
N SER A 175 9.41 -4.51 -17.27
CA SER A 175 10.66 -3.97 -17.83
C SER A 175 10.63 -2.46 -18.04
N ASP A 176 9.46 -1.89 -18.34
CA ASP A 176 9.22 -0.44 -18.47
C ASP A 176 9.31 0.31 -17.13
N ARG A 177 9.39 -0.42 -16.02
CA ARG A 177 9.55 0.09 -14.65
C ARG A 177 10.88 -0.35 -14.02
N GLY A 178 11.78 -0.97 -14.78
CA GLY A 178 13.06 -1.49 -14.30
C GLY A 178 12.99 -2.88 -13.64
N GLY A 179 11.90 -3.61 -13.87
CA GLY A 179 11.73 -4.98 -13.38
C GLY A 179 12.49 -6.02 -14.21
N ARG A 180 12.69 -7.19 -13.61
CA ARG A 180 13.38 -8.37 -14.16
C ARG A 180 12.50 -9.61 -14.07
N ASP A 181 12.75 -10.60 -14.93
CA ASP A 181 11.94 -11.83 -14.99
C ASP A 181 11.93 -12.61 -13.66
N GLU A 182 13.02 -12.56 -12.89
CA GLU A 182 13.13 -13.21 -11.58
C GLU A 182 12.34 -12.52 -10.46
N ASP A 183 11.87 -11.28 -10.67
CA ASP A 183 11.20 -10.46 -9.65
C ASP A 183 10.01 -11.18 -9.03
N SER A 184 9.17 -11.83 -9.82
CA SER A 184 7.96 -12.48 -9.31
C SER A 184 8.27 -13.55 -8.25
N LYS A 185 9.33 -14.34 -8.45
CA LYS A 185 9.77 -15.37 -7.50
C LYS A 185 10.48 -14.77 -6.30
N ASN A 186 11.33 -13.77 -6.55
CA ASN A 186 12.05 -13.07 -5.51
C ASN A 186 11.10 -12.30 -4.59
N PHE A 187 10.04 -11.73 -5.14
CA PHE A 187 9.00 -11.05 -4.38
C PHE A 187 8.28 -12.01 -3.44
N VAL A 188 7.86 -13.18 -3.91
CA VAL A 188 7.24 -14.20 -3.04
C VAL A 188 8.18 -14.61 -1.91
N THR A 189 9.47 -14.78 -2.22
CA THR A 189 10.50 -15.13 -1.22
C THR A 189 10.65 -14.02 -0.18
N PHE A 190 10.78 -12.77 -0.64
CA PHE A 190 10.82 -11.58 0.18
C PHE A 190 9.62 -11.48 1.12
N LEU A 191 8.41 -11.62 0.59
CA LEU A 191 7.19 -11.51 1.38
C LEU A 191 7.08 -12.61 2.45
N LYS A 192 7.57 -13.82 2.17
CA LYS A 192 7.66 -14.90 3.17
C LYS A 192 8.66 -14.57 4.27
N GLU A 193 9.84 -14.08 3.91
CA GLU A 193 10.87 -13.66 4.87
C GLU A 193 10.38 -12.48 5.73
N LEU A 194 9.72 -11.50 5.12
CA LEU A 194 9.10 -10.36 5.80
C LEU A 194 8.01 -10.82 6.78
N LYS A 195 7.14 -11.75 6.36
CA LYS A 195 6.11 -12.33 7.24
C LYS A 195 6.71 -13.07 8.43
N ALA A 196 7.77 -13.84 8.21
CA ALA A 196 8.48 -14.51 9.29
C ALA A 196 9.08 -13.50 10.30
N ALA A 197 9.66 -12.40 9.82
CA ALA A 197 10.22 -11.36 10.69
C ALA A 197 9.16 -10.55 11.44
N CYS A 198 8.03 -10.23 10.79
CA CYS A 198 6.92 -9.50 11.42
C CYS A 198 6.16 -10.31 12.48
N GLY A 199 6.15 -11.64 12.35
CA GLY A 199 5.40 -12.53 13.23
C GLY A 199 3.93 -12.13 13.32
N ASP A 200 3.41 -12.05 14.55
CA ASP A 200 2.07 -11.56 14.87
C ASP A 200 2.08 -10.10 15.36
N HIS A 201 3.25 -9.46 15.42
CA HIS A 201 3.41 -8.08 15.91
C HIS A 201 3.01 -7.04 14.87
N TYR A 202 3.37 -7.29 13.61
CA TYR A 202 3.11 -6.38 12.50
C TYR A 202 2.26 -7.04 11.42
N GLN A 203 1.29 -6.28 10.89
CA GLN A 203 0.50 -6.68 9.74
C GLN A 203 1.24 -6.37 8.43
N ILE A 204 0.99 -7.17 7.41
CA ILE A 204 1.59 -6.96 6.09
C ILE A 204 0.48 -6.87 5.06
N THR A 205 0.55 -5.84 4.23
CA THR A 205 -0.28 -5.67 3.03
C THR A 205 0.61 -5.49 1.81
N THR A 206 0.01 -5.69 0.63
CA THR A 206 0.65 -5.32 -0.63
C THR A 206 -0.39 -4.73 -1.57
N THR A 207 0.06 -3.74 -2.34
CA THR A 207 -0.75 -3.05 -3.33
C THR A 207 -0.59 -3.73 -4.69
N LEU A 208 -1.73 -4.06 -5.30
CA LEU A 208 -1.82 -4.79 -6.55
C LEU A 208 -2.41 -3.90 -7.64
N PRO A 209 -1.90 -4.00 -8.89
CA PRO A 209 -2.47 -3.30 -10.02
C PRO A 209 -3.82 -3.87 -10.42
N SER A 210 -4.72 -3.01 -10.89
CA SER A 210 -5.92 -3.41 -11.64
C SER A 210 -5.62 -3.77 -13.10
N SER A 211 -4.47 -3.34 -13.64
CA SER A 211 -4.04 -3.68 -14.99
C SER A 211 -3.59 -5.14 -15.09
N TYR A 212 -4.19 -5.89 -16.02
CA TYR A 212 -3.79 -7.27 -16.32
C TYR A 212 -2.31 -7.41 -16.64
N TRP A 213 -1.73 -6.45 -17.38
CA TRP A 213 -0.35 -6.52 -17.83
C TRP A 213 0.64 -6.46 -16.68
N TYR A 214 0.39 -5.59 -15.70
CA TYR A 214 1.22 -5.50 -14.50
C TYR A 214 0.90 -6.60 -13.48
N LEU A 215 -0.35 -7.07 -13.42
CA LEU A 215 -0.75 -8.13 -12.49
C LEU A 215 -0.03 -9.45 -12.75
N LYS A 216 0.41 -9.72 -13.98
CA LYS A 216 1.19 -10.91 -14.35
C LYS A 216 2.48 -11.07 -13.53
N GLY A 217 3.07 -9.97 -13.10
CA GLY A 217 4.26 -9.97 -12.25
C GLY A 217 4.01 -10.49 -10.84
N PHE A 218 2.76 -10.57 -10.41
CA PHE A 218 2.36 -10.99 -9.07
C PHE A 218 1.88 -12.44 -9.08
N TYR A 219 2.57 -13.30 -8.33
CA TYR A 219 2.16 -14.68 -8.12
C TYR A 219 1.05 -14.77 -7.06
N ILE A 220 -0.17 -14.34 -7.44
CA ILE A 220 -1.31 -14.11 -6.54
C ILE A 220 -1.59 -15.28 -5.59
N LYS A 221 -1.58 -16.52 -6.09
CA LYS A 221 -1.83 -17.71 -5.24
C LYS A 221 -0.88 -17.78 -4.05
N PHE A 222 0.40 -17.45 -4.25
CA PHE A 222 1.41 -17.50 -3.19
C PHE A 222 1.36 -16.29 -2.27
N ILE A 223 0.84 -15.16 -2.75
CA ILE A 223 0.57 -13.97 -1.93
C ILE A 223 -0.65 -14.22 -1.03
N GLU A 224 -1.65 -14.97 -1.48
CA GLU A 224 -2.84 -15.25 -0.67
C GLU A 224 -2.57 -16.06 0.60
N GLU A 225 -1.62 -17.00 0.56
CA GLU A 225 -1.32 -17.90 1.68
C GLU A 225 -0.56 -17.19 2.83
N GLY A 226 0.01 -16.01 2.59
CA GLY A 226 0.88 -15.32 3.55
C GLY A 226 0.36 -14.01 4.13
N PHE A 227 -0.77 -13.48 3.64
CA PHE A 227 -1.17 -12.09 3.87
C PHE A 227 -2.49 -11.94 4.59
N ILE A 228 -2.56 -10.88 5.41
CA ILE A 228 -3.80 -10.50 6.10
C ILE A 228 -4.73 -9.78 5.12
N TRP A 229 -4.20 -8.88 4.28
CA TRP A 229 -4.99 -8.11 3.30
C TRP A 229 -4.25 -7.88 1.96
N LYS A 230 -5.02 -7.84 0.86
CA LYS A 230 -4.59 -7.44 -0.49
C LYS A 230 -5.28 -6.13 -0.84
N ILE A 231 -4.53 -5.14 -1.32
CA ILE A 231 -5.03 -3.82 -1.67
C ILE A 231 -5.06 -3.69 -3.18
N TRP A 232 -6.22 -3.48 -3.79
CA TRP A 232 -6.32 -3.27 -5.23
C TRP A 232 -6.32 -1.79 -5.55
N LYS A 233 -5.38 -1.35 -6.40
CA LYS A 233 -5.24 0.04 -6.85
C LYS A 233 -6.02 0.26 -8.14
N MET A 234 -6.90 1.25 -8.13
CA MET A 234 -7.58 1.70 -9.34
C MET A 234 -6.55 2.29 -10.32
N PRO A 235 -6.73 2.12 -11.65
CA PRO A 235 -5.81 2.70 -12.62
C PRO A 235 -5.81 4.22 -12.44
N ARG A 236 -4.63 4.85 -12.34
CA ARG A 236 -4.55 6.30 -12.52
C ARG A 236 -5.01 6.60 -13.93
N ARG A 237 -6.07 7.41 -14.07
CA ARG A 237 -6.47 7.95 -15.37
C ARG A 237 -5.25 8.68 -15.94
N ALA A 238 -4.89 8.35 -17.17
CA ALA A 238 -3.97 9.18 -17.94
C ALA A 238 -4.56 10.61 -17.95
N LEU A 239 -3.75 11.57 -17.51
CA LEU A 239 -4.08 13.00 -17.63
C LEU A 239 -4.22 13.37 -19.10
#